data_AF-A0A9J6EC04-F1
#
_entry.id   AF-A0A9J6EC04-F1
#
_cell.length_a   1.000
_cell.length_b   1.000
_cell.length_c   1.000
_cell.angle_alpha   90.00
_cell.angle_beta   90.00
_cell.angle_gamma   90.00
#
_symmetry.space_group_name_H-M   'P 1'
#
loop_
_entity.id
_entity.type
_entity.pdbx_description
1 polymer ?
#
loop_
_entity_poly.entity_id
_entity_poly.type
_entity_poly.pdbx_seq_one_letter_code
_entity_poly.pdbx_strand_id
1 'polypeptide(L)'
;MWICGYGLEGVYVPLCQGSGQFADCSASRAQQCETVLLAQQVNDASRATVPELLTRCRYIRQNLNCLLNYTALCLPLEQKEEKSQVIVSARKYAYATCEDRDAVKGKSVDSCFIHTVAVFPDAEHWKDGACFQKPEVQRCNGDYDAQMKKYQLNSKYPSEEQCRRYMNYQRCMRRAASLVCNKEGIEFLGLFLYDREPTLSWMCSDDYRQPLRIEAAPTPAINQATCTSLVSRDLQRCTDKHQKATAGLGYRKQSSNRKSTGLQLSDEEHKTRLCCAFGEFRPLLCARPSR
;
A
#
# COMPACT_ATOMS: atom_id res chain seq x y z
N MET A 1 18.27 1.84 25.60
CA MET A 1 18.07 1.63 27.04
C MET A 1 17.05 2.66 27.48
N TRP A 2 15.81 2.22 27.69
CA TRP A 2 14.71 3.08 28.11
C TRP A 2 14.62 2.96 29.63
N ILE A 3 14.75 4.08 30.34
CA ILE A 3 14.59 4.11 31.79
C ILE A 3 13.18 4.64 32.05
N CYS A 4 12.28 3.78 32.51
CA CYS A 4 10.99 4.19 33.04
C CYS A 4 11.16 4.37 34.56
N GLY A 5 11.04 5.60 35.04
CA GLY A 5 10.99 5.90 36.47
C GLY A 5 9.56 5.75 37.01
N TYR A 6 9.45 5.26 38.24
CA TYR A 6 8.18 5.11 38.96
C TYR A 6 7.90 6.35 39.82
N GLY A 7 6.74 6.97 39.63
CA GLY A 7 6.18 7.98 40.53
C GLY A 7 5.15 7.35 41.45
N LEU A 8 5.33 7.52 42.77
CA LEU A 8 4.38 7.10 43.80
C LEU A 8 3.21 8.10 43.81
N GLU A 9 2.09 7.72 43.21
CA GLU A 9 0.71 7.98 43.64
C GLU A 9 -0.27 7.65 42.50
N GLY A 10 -0.85 6.45 42.57
CA GLY A 10 -2.28 6.18 42.36
C GLY A 10 -3.04 6.59 41.10
N VAL A 11 -2.44 7.28 40.11
CA VAL A 11 -3.13 7.71 38.89
C VAL A 11 -2.30 7.27 37.68
N TYR A 12 -2.78 6.24 36.98
CA TYR A 12 -2.25 5.85 35.67
C TYR A 12 -2.58 6.95 34.65
N VAL A 13 -1.70 7.94 34.53
CA VAL A 13 -1.62 8.76 33.32
C VAL A 13 -0.44 8.22 32.52
N PRO A 14 -0.67 7.50 31.40
CA PRO A 14 0.41 7.11 30.52
C PRO A 14 0.94 8.36 29.82
N LEU A 15 1.92 9.04 30.43
CA LEU A 15 2.70 10.10 29.81
C LEU A 15 3.81 9.48 28.97
N CYS A 16 3.41 8.79 27.91
CA CYS A 16 4.23 8.60 26.72
C CYS A 16 3.88 9.70 25.70
N GLN A 17 4.11 10.98 26.03
CA GLN A 17 4.08 12.06 25.04
C GLN A 17 5.40 12.08 24.25
N GLY A 18 5.67 10.99 23.55
CA GLY A 18 6.69 10.91 22.51
C GLY A 18 6.01 10.91 21.15
N SER A 19 5.82 12.09 20.55
CA SER A 19 5.72 12.25 19.08
C SER A 19 4.89 11.19 18.32
N GLY A 20 3.69 10.86 18.82
CA GLY A 20 2.78 9.86 18.26
C GLY A 20 1.78 10.39 17.24
N GLN A 21 1.95 11.61 16.71
CA GLN A 21 0.95 12.23 15.81
C GLN A 21 0.68 11.45 14.50
N PHE A 22 1.50 10.44 14.19
CA PHE A 22 1.43 9.62 12.98
C PHE A 22 1.14 8.13 13.23
N ALA A 23 0.83 7.72 14.47
CA ALA A 23 0.53 6.32 14.79
C ALA A 23 -0.95 5.93 14.62
N ASP A 24 -1.84 6.91 14.43
CA ASP A 24 -3.26 6.63 14.24
C ASP A 24 -3.55 6.20 12.81
N CYS A 25 -3.77 4.90 12.61
CA CYS A 25 -4.26 4.31 11.36
C CYS A 25 -5.76 4.56 11.14
N SER A 26 -6.21 5.78 11.40
CA SER A 26 -7.59 6.20 11.18
C SER A 26 -7.86 6.41 9.68
N ALA A 27 -8.64 5.51 9.09
CA ALA A 27 -9.05 5.59 7.70
C ALA A 27 -9.80 6.90 7.38
N SER A 28 -10.61 7.40 8.32
CA SER A 28 -11.34 8.66 8.14
C SER A 28 -10.40 9.87 8.06
N ARG A 29 -9.35 9.89 8.88
CA ARG A 29 -8.33 10.95 8.85
C ARG A 29 -7.54 10.91 7.54
N ALA A 30 -7.17 9.73 7.06
CA ALA A 30 -6.49 9.56 5.78
C ALA A 30 -7.36 10.04 4.61
N GLN A 31 -8.64 9.68 4.62
CA GLN A 31 -9.60 10.12 3.61
C GLN A 31 -9.80 11.64 3.63
N GLN A 32 -9.79 12.27 4.81
CA GLN A 32 -9.80 13.74 4.91
C GLN A 32 -8.56 14.35 4.27
N CYS A 33 -7.36 13.82 4.58
CA CYS A 33 -6.11 14.31 4.00
C CYS A 33 -6.12 14.20 2.46
N GLU A 34 -6.58 13.06 1.94
CA GLU A 34 -6.77 12.84 0.51
C GLU A 34 -7.78 13.82 -0.11
N THR A 35 -8.95 13.98 0.50
CA THR A 35 -10.01 14.88 0.02
C THR A 35 -9.51 16.32 -0.06
N VAL A 36 -8.76 16.77 0.95
CA VAL A 36 -8.17 18.12 0.96
C VAL A 36 -7.17 18.27 -0.17
N LEU A 37 -6.28 17.29 -0.39
CA LEU A 37 -5.30 17.34 -1.49
C LEU A 37 -5.98 17.43 -2.86
N LEU A 38 -6.99 16.59 -3.10
CA LEU A 38 -7.73 16.60 -4.36
C LEU A 38 -8.50 17.90 -4.55
N ALA A 39 -9.12 18.45 -3.50
CA ALA A 39 -9.83 19.72 -3.57
C ALA A 39 -8.87 20.89 -3.91
N GLN A 40 -7.65 20.89 -3.39
CA GLN A 40 -6.67 21.94 -3.73
C GLN A 40 -6.29 21.91 -5.21
N GLN A 41 -6.22 20.73 -5.83
CA GLN A 41 -5.85 20.60 -7.25
C GLN A 41 -6.87 21.22 -8.21
N VAL A 42 -8.15 21.23 -7.84
CA VAL A 42 -9.23 21.83 -8.64
C VAL A 42 -9.26 23.36 -8.48
N ASN A 43 -8.76 23.87 -7.35
CA ASN A 43 -8.77 25.28 -7.08
C ASN A 43 -7.64 25.99 -7.83
N ASP A 44 -8.01 26.92 -8.72
CA ASP A 44 -7.07 27.76 -9.45
C ASP A 44 -6.21 28.59 -8.48
N ALA A 45 -4.90 28.32 -8.45
CA ALA A 45 -3.94 29.01 -7.60
C ALA A 45 -3.49 30.36 -8.19
N SER A 46 -3.76 30.62 -9.48
CA SER A 46 -3.29 31.84 -10.17
C SER A 46 -3.82 33.12 -9.52
N ARG A 47 -5.04 33.06 -8.96
CA ARG A 47 -5.75 34.21 -8.36
C ARG A 47 -5.46 34.43 -6.86
N ALA A 48 -4.75 33.51 -6.20
CA ALA A 48 -4.49 33.63 -4.77
C ALA A 48 -3.53 34.80 -4.46
N THR A 49 -3.77 35.51 -3.37
CA THR A 49 -2.79 36.44 -2.80
C THR A 49 -1.60 35.67 -2.21
N VAL A 50 -0.46 36.34 -1.99
CA VAL A 50 0.73 35.68 -1.40
C VAL A 50 0.42 35.02 -0.05
N PRO A 51 -0.26 35.68 0.93
CA PRO A 51 -0.58 35.05 2.21
C PRO A 51 -1.52 33.83 2.08
N GLU A 52 -2.48 33.88 1.16
CA GLU A 52 -3.37 32.75 0.86
C GLU A 52 -2.60 31.58 0.25
N LEU A 53 -1.66 31.88 -0.66
CA LEU A 53 -0.79 30.87 -1.27
C LEU A 53 0.08 30.18 -0.23
N LEU A 54 0.72 30.93 0.67
CA LEU A 54 1.54 30.37 1.75
C LEU A 54 0.73 29.47 2.68
N THR A 55 -0.48 29.91 3.03
CA THR A 55 -1.41 29.12 3.84
C THR A 55 -1.81 27.84 3.12
N ARG A 56 -2.18 27.93 1.84
CA ARG A 56 -2.48 26.77 0.98
C ARG A 56 -1.30 25.80 0.92
N CYS A 57 -0.09 26.30 0.74
CA CYS A 57 1.11 25.47 0.66
C CYS A 57 1.37 24.73 1.97
N ARG A 58 1.22 25.39 3.12
CA ARG A 58 1.28 24.72 4.43
C ARG A 58 0.26 23.57 4.53
N TYR A 59 -1.00 23.80 4.13
CA TYR A 59 -2.03 22.77 4.14
C TYR A 59 -1.69 21.59 3.22
N ILE A 60 -1.23 21.85 2.00
CA ILE A 60 -0.85 20.79 1.06
C ILE A 60 0.25 19.91 1.66
N ARG A 61 1.29 20.52 2.24
CA ARG A 61 2.42 19.79 2.85
C ARG A 61 1.96 18.93 4.03
N GLN A 62 1.14 19.47 4.92
CA GLN A 62 0.61 18.74 6.07
C GLN A 62 -0.25 17.54 5.65
N ASN A 63 -1.14 17.72 4.68
CA ASN A 63 -2.00 16.64 4.19
C ASN A 63 -1.21 15.60 3.37
N LEU A 64 -0.18 16.01 2.63
CA LEU A 64 0.72 15.09 1.93
C LEU A 64 1.53 14.25 2.93
N ASN A 65 2.07 14.85 3.98
CA ASN A 65 2.74 14.11 5.07
C ASN A 65 1.79 13.15 5.80
N CYS A 66 0.54 13.56 6.02
CA CYS A 66 -0.49 12.70 6.58
C CYS A 66 -0.70 11.45 5.70
N LEU A 67 -0.90 11.65 4.39
CA LEU A 67 -1.15 10.56 3.45
C LEU A 67 0.07 9.65 3.26
N LEU A 68 1.28 10.22 3.23
CA LEU A 68 2.54 9.46 3.19
C LEU A 68 2.67 8.52 4.39
N ASN A 69 2.49 9.04 5.61
CA ASN A 69 2.61 8.23 6.82
C ASN A 69 1.53 7.15 6.89
N TYR A 70 0.27 7.49 6.56
CA TYR A 70 -0.81 6.51 6.54
C TYR A 70 -0.56 5.40 5.51
N THR A 71 -0.13 5.75 4.31
CA THR A 71 0.16 4.78 3.25
C THR A 71 1.32 3.86 3.63
N ALA A 72 2.38 4.41 4.23
CA ALA A 72 3.52 3.62 4.68
C ALA A 72 3.12 2.65 5.81
N LEU A 73 2.47 3.15 6.86
CA LEU A 73 2.32 2.42 8.12
C LEU A 73 1.03 1.58 8.23
N CYS A 74 -0.04 1.99 7.54
CA CYS A 74 -1.38 1.48 7.83
C CYS A 74 -1.99 0.67 6.70
N LEU A 75 -1.51 0.86 5.46
CA LEU A 75 -2.08 0.18 4.31
C LEU A 75 -1.37 -1.14 4.00
N PRO A 76 -2.11 -2.20 3.65
CA PRO A 76 -1.52 -3.39 3.05
C PRO A 76 -0.96 -3.06 1.67
N LEU A 77 0.03 -3.83 1.23
CA LEU A 77 0.82 -3.51 0.04
C LEU A 77 -0.02 -3.36 -1.23
N GLU A 78 -1.10 -4.12 -1.35
CA GLU A 78 -2.03 -4.10 -2.47
C GLU A 78 -2.74 -2.73 -2.60
N GLN A 79 -3.00 -2.06 -1.48
CA GLN A 79 -3.68 -0.76 -1.44
C GLN A 79 -2.70 0.42 -1.52
N LYS A 80 -1.41 0.20 -1.25
CA LYS A 80 -0.39 1.27 -1.29
C LYS A 80 -0.24 1.84 -2.70
N GLU A 81 -0.35 1.02 -3.73
CA GLU A 81 -0.21 1.46 -5.14
C GLU A 81 -1.30 2.47 -5.52
N GLU A 82 -2.56 2.24 -5.13
CA GLU A 82 -3.67 3.17 -5.40
C GLU A 82 -3.41 4.54 -4.76
N LYS A 83 -3.01 4.55 -3.49
CA LYS A 83 -2.69 5.81 -2.79
C LYS A 83 -1.42 6.47 -3.29
N SER A 84 -0.47 5.71 -3.83
CA SER A 84 0.76 6.27 -4.41
C SER A 84 0.46 7.23 -5.56
N GLN A 85 -0.57 6.97 -6.36
CA GLN A 85 -0.95 7.84 -7.48
C GLN A 85 -1.41 9.21 -6.98
N VAL A 86 -2.19 9.22 -5.90
CA VAL A 86 -2.65 10.46 -5.26
C VAL A 86 -1.48 11.21 -4.66
N ILE A 87 -0.55 10.53 -3.99
CA ILE A 87 0.67 11.12 -3.43
C ILE A 87 1.53 11.75 -4.53
N VAL A 88 1.76 11.04 -5.64
CA VAL A 88 2.55 11.54 -6.79
C VAL A 88 1.87 12.75 -7.42
N SER A 89 0.56 12.70 -7.64
CA SER A 89 -0.22 13.81 -8.18
C SER A 89 -0.16 15.03 -7.25
N ALA A 90 -0.42 14.84 -5.96
CA ALA A 90 -0.35 15.87 -4.93
C ALA A 90 1.03 16.51 -4.84
N ARG A 91 2.10 15.71 -4.93
CA ARG A 91 3.48 16.24 -4.94
C ARG A 91 3.75 17.08 -6.18
N LYS A 92 3.35 16.62 -7.37
CA LYS A 92 3.49 17.40 -8.61
C LYS A 92 2.78 18.74 -8.52
N TYR A 93 1.55 18.75 -8.01
CA TYR A 93 0.80 19.98 -7.78
C TYR A 93 1.47 20.90 -6.75
N ALA A 94 1.92 20.33 -5.63
CA ALA A 94 2.65 21.07 -4.60
C ALA A 94 3.92 21.70 -5.17
N TYR A 95 4.66 20.97 -6.00
CA TYR A 95 5.86 21.48 -6.64
C TYR A 95 5.54 22.66 -7.55
N ALA A 96 4.58 22.52 -8.47
CA ALA A 96 4.20 23.58 -9.41
C ALA A 96 3.62 24.83 -8.72
N THR A 97 2.87 24.64 -7.62
CA THR A 97 2.13 25.73 -6.97
C THR A 97 2.94 26.42 -5.88
N CYS A 98 3.71 25.65 -5.12
CA CYS A 98 4.38 26.11 -3.91
C CYS A 98 5.88 26.20 -4.06
N GLU A 99 6.46 25.52 -5.05
CA GLU A 99 7.91 25.39 -5.14
C GLU A 99 8.53 25.93 -6.43
N ASP A 100 7.73 26.16 -7.46
CA ASP A 100 8.22 26.74 -8.70
C ASP A 100 8.61 28.21 -8.46
N ARG A 101 9.82 28.57 -8.89
CA ARG A 101 10.43 29.89 -8.62
C ARG A 101 9.61 31.03 -9.20
N ASP A 102 8.86 30.77 -10.26
CA ASP A 102 7.98 31.73 -10.91
C ASP A 102 6.64 31.94 -10.18
N ALA A 103 6.21 30.98 -9.34
CA ALA A 103 4.95 31.08 -8.59
C ALA A 103 5.02 32.14 -7.47
N VAL A 104 6.20 32.38 -6.90
CA VAL A 104 6.40 33.31 -5.78
C VAL A 104 7.12 34.59 -6.21
N LYS A 105 8.10 34.52 -7.14
CA LYS A 105 8.82 35.71 -7.63
C LYS A 105 7.98 36.61 -8.53
N GLY A 106 7.03 36.06 -9.30
CA GLY A 106 6.15 36.86 -10.18
C GLY A 106 5.16 37.78 -9.45
N LYS A 107 5.05 37.64 -8.11
CA LYS A 107 4.24 38.52 -7.26
C LYS A 107 5.08 39.28 -6.22
N SER A 108 6.41 39.28 -6.36
CA SER A 108 7.21 40.30 -5.67
C SER A 108 6.87 41.63 -6.32
N VAL A 109 5.90 42.32 -5.71
CA VAL A 109 5.67 43.75 -5.88
C VAL A 109 7.03 44.40 -5.95
N ASP A 110 7.27 45.18 -7.00
CA ASP A 110 8.54 45.86 -7.27
C ASP A 110 9.23 46.26 -5.97
N SER A 111 10.39 45.65 -5.75
CA SER A 111 11.32 45.90 -4.67
C SER A 111 11.80 47.35 -4.76
N CYS A 112 10.94 48.27 -4.32
CA CYS A 112 11.18 49.69 -4.33
C CYS A 112 10.43 50.35 -3.16
N PHE A 113 10.48 49.79 -1.95
CA PHE A 113 10.31 50.59 -0.73
C PHE A 113 10.62 49.82 0.58
N ILE A 114 11.41 50.50 1.42
CA ILE A 114 11.67 50.30 2.86
C ILE A 114 12.68 49.22 3.29
N HIS A 115 13.83 49.71 3.76
CA HIS A 115 14.77 49.13 4.72
C HIS A 115 14.09 48.83 6.08
N THR A 116 13.04 48.00 6.10
CA THR A 116 12.62 47.33 7.33
C THR A 116 13.22 45.95 7.25
N VAL A 117 13.95 45.54 8.29
CA VAL A 117 14.45 44.18 8.47
C VAL A 117 13.24 43.27 8.61
N ALA A 118 12.60 42.95 7.49
CA ALA A 118 11.64 41.88 7.40
C ALA A 118 12.47 40.61 7.57
N VAL A 119 12.44 40.07 8.79
CA VAL A 119 12.73 38.68 9.07
C VAL A 119 11.71 37.89 8.24
N PHE A 120 12.01 37.64 6.96
CA PHE A 120 11.31 36.64 6.18
C PHE A 120 11.65 35.30 6.86
N PRO A 121 10.69 34.65 7.53
CA PRO A 121 10.97 33.43 8.27
C PRO A 121 11.42 32.36 7.27
N ASP A 122 12.70 32.01 7.38
CA ASP A 122 13.35 30.76 7.01
C ASP A 122 12.62 29.89 5.96
N ALA A 123 13.07 30.03 4.72
CA ALA A 123 12.96 29.07 3.62
C ALA A 123 11.60 28.36 3.42
N GLU A 124 10.82 28.87 2.47
CA GLU A 124 9.59 28.23 1.98
C GLU A 124 9.82 26.83 1.36
N HIS A 125 11.08 26.45 1.14
CA HIS A 125 11.50 25.21 0.52
C HIS A 125 12.57 24.52 1.35
N TRP A 126 12.46 23.20 1.50
CA TRP A 126 13.50 22.42 2.16
C TRP A 126 14.85 22.48 1.43
N LYS A 127 14.83 22.65 0.10
CA LYS A 127 16.04 22.72 -0.75
C LYS A 127 16.87 23.98 -0.46
N ASP A 128 16.18 25.08 -0.24
CA ASP A 128 16.79 26.37 0.10
C ASP A 128 16.99 26.51 1.63
N GLY A 129 16.38 25.63 2.41
CA GLY A 129 16.48 25.61 3.86
C GLY A 129 17.86 25.19 4.35
N ALA A 130 18.46 26.07 5.17
CA ALA A 130 19.74 25.79 5.81
C ALA A 130 19.73 24.52 6.68
N CYS A 131 18.56 24.08 7.18
CA CYS A 131 18.51 22.92 8.06
C CYS A 131 19.00 21.63 7.39
N PHE A 132 18.49 21.29 6.20
CA PHE A 132 18.83 20.03 5.54
C PHE A 132 20.26 20.04 4.98
N GLN A 133 20.93 21.20 4.97
CA GLN A 133 22.34 21.34 4.61
C GLN A 133 23.28 21.14 5.81
N LYS A 134 22.78 21.05 7.04
CA LYS A 134 23.62 20.90 8.24
C LYS A 134 24.35 19.56 8.27
N PRO A 135 25.56 19.51 8.88
CA PRO A 135 26.41 18.32 8.88
C PRO A 135 25.73 17.05 9.42
N GLU A 136 24.88 17.17 10.43
CA GLU A 136 24.16 16.05 11.05
C GLU A 136 23.21 15.36 10.07
N VAL A 137 22.51 16.17 9.27
CA VAL A 137 21.61 15.67 8.21
C VAL A 137 22.42 15.12 7.04
N GLN A 138 23.47 15.82 6.62
CA GLN A 138 24.35 15.40 5.53
C GLN A 138 25.08 14.09 5.85
N ARG A 139 25.39 13.82 7.11
CA ARG A 139 25.93 12.53 7.54
C ARG A 139 24.94 11.39 7.29
N CYS A 140 23.66 11.56 7.66
CA CYS A 140 22.63 10.57 7.38
C CYS A 140 22.49 10.30 5.87
N ASN A 141 22.56 11.36 5.05
CA ASN A 141 22.55 11.28 3.59
C ASN A 141 23.73 10.47 3.05
N GLY A 142 24.95 10.80 3.47
CA GLY A 142 26.17 10.12 3.01
C GLY A 142 26.20 8.64 3.40
N ASP A 143 25.82 8.32 4.65
CA ASP A 143 25.74 6.94 5.14
C ASP A 143 24.71 6.12 4.34
N TYR A 144 23.58 6.73 3.99
CA TYR A 144 22.53 6.09 3.19
C TYR A 144 22.99 5.87 1.74
N ASP A 145 23.56 6.88 1.08
CA ASP A 145 24.03 6.79 -0.31
C ASP A 145 25.12 5.71 -0.46
N ALA A 146 26.05 5.64 0.49
CA ALA A 146 27.10 4.63 0.53
C ALA A 146 26.52 3.21 0.60
N GLN A 147 25.41 3.03 1.34
CA GLN A 147 24.72 1.76 1.46
C GLN A 147 23.88 1.42 0.23
N MET A 148 23.22 2.41 -0.37
CA MET A 148 22.31 2.21 -1.49
C MET A 148 23.01 2.04 -2.84
N LYS A 149 24.27 2.47 -2.98
CA LYS A 149 25.07 2.32 -4.22
C LYS A 149 25.11 0.89 -4.79
N LYS A 150 24.90 -0.11 -3.95
CA LYS A 150 24.92 -1.54 -4.33
C LYS A 150 23.59 -2.06 -4.88
N TYR A 151 22.51 -1.31 -4.76
CA TYR A 151 21.16 -1.75 -5.11
C TYR A 151 20.67 -1.02 -6.36
N GLN A 152 20.24 -1.78 -7.37
CA GLN A 152 19.52 -1.23 -8.51
C GLN A 152 18.01 -1.28 -8.25
N LEU A 153 17.32 -0.16 -8.47
CA LEU A 153 15.86 -0.03 -8.32
C LEU A 153 15.10 -0.56 -9.55
N ASN A 154 15.55 -1.69 -10.13
CA ASN A 154 14.96 -2.22 -11.38
C ASN A 154 13.72 -3.10 -11.13
N SER A 155 13.33 -3.30 -9.87
CA SER A 155 12.14 -4.06 -9.49
C SER A 155 10.99 -3.12 -9.17
N LYS A 156 9.77 -3.49 -9.58
CA LYS A 156 8.54 -2.80 -9.19
C LYS A 156 8.41 -2.65 -7.67
N TYR A 157 8.83 -3.67 -6.93
CA TYR A 157 8.78 -3.70 -5.47
C TYR A 157 10.20 -3.73 -4.89
N PRO A 158 10.50 -2.93 -3.85
CA PRO A 158 11.78 -2.97 -3.16
C PRO A 158 11.99 -4.32 -2.48
N SER A 159 13.25 -4.69 -2.33
CA SER A 159 13.62 -5.81 -1.46
C SER A 159 13.44 -5.44 0.00
N GLU A 160 13.26 -6.44 0.88
CA GLU A 160 13.20 -6.23 2.32
C GLU A 160 14.44 -5.49 2.85
N GLU A 161 15.61 -5.77 2.26
CA GLU A 161 16.86 -5.11 2.62
C GLU A 161 16.89 -3.62 2.25
N GLN A 162 16.33 -3.24 1.09
CA GLN A 162 16.19 -1.84 0.70
C GLN A 162 15.26 -1.10 1.69
N CYS A 163 14.12 -1.70 2.04
CA CYS A 163 13.22 -1.11 3.03
C CYS A 163 13.87 -1.00 4.42
N ARG A 164 14.60 -2.02 4.87
CA ARG A 164 15.32 -1.97 6.15
C ARG A 164 16.33 -0.82 6.20
N ARG A 165 17.08 -0.61 5.12
CA ARG A 165 18.04 0.52 5.01
C ARG A 165 17.34 1.86 4.99
N TYR A 166 16.26 1.97 4.22
CA TYR A 166 15.44 3.18 4.18
C TYR A 166 14.87 3.53 5.56
N MET A 167 14.33 2.56 6.30
CA MET A 167 13.81 2.78 7.66
C MET A 167 14.92 3.25 8.63
N ASN A 168 16.14 2.71 8.51
CA ASN A 168 17.29 3.18 9.30
C ASN A 168 17.66 4.63 8.95
N TYR A 169 17.64 4.98 7.66
CA TYR A 169 17.86 6.33 7.19
C TYR A 169 16.78 7.30 7.68
N GLN A 170 15.50 6.95 7.58
CA GLN A 170 14.39 7.74 8.12
C GLN A 170 14.52 8.00 9.63
N ARG A 171 14.95 7.00 10.42
CA ARG A 171 15.24 7.16 11.85
C ARG A 171 16.47 8.04 12.11
N CYS A 172 17.49 7.98 11.25
CA CYS A 172 18.65 8.90 11.32
C CYS A 172 18.18 10.33 11.07
N MET A 173 17.46 10.55 9.98
CA MET A 173 16.95 11.85 9.55
C MET A 173 16.03 12.48 10.60
N ARG A 174 15.10 11.72 11.19
CA ARG A 174 14.24 12.22 12.28
C ARG A 174 15.06 12.71 13.48
N ARG A 175 16.07 11.95 13.90
CA ARG A 175 16.96 12.34 15.01
C ARG A 175 17.79 13.57 14.66
N ALA A 176 18.46 13.56 13.51
CA ALA A 176 19.26 14.70 13.06
C ALA A 176 18.41 15.98 12.91
N ALA A 177 17.27 15.89 12.23
CA ALA A 177 16.35 17.03 12.06
C ALA A 177 15.83 17.55 13.41
N SER A 178 15.51 16.67 14.36
CA SER A 178 15.08 17.11 15.71
C SER A 178 16.15 17.86 16.50
N LEU A 179 17.43 17.63 16.20
CA LEU A 179 18.55 18.32 16.85
C LEU A 179 18.83 19.68 16.21
N VAL A 180 18.63 19.80 14.90
CA VAL A 180 19.19 20.92 14.13
C VAL A 180 18.17 21.77 13.38
N CYS A 181 16.94 21.28 13.18
CA CYS A 181 15.86 22.03 12.56
C CYS A 181 14.98 22.69 13.62
N ASN A 182 14.43 23.85 13.27
CA ASN A 182 13.29 24.41 13.97
C ASN A 182 12.03 23.57 13.69
N LYS A 183 10.93 23.88 14.39
CA LYS A 183 9.66 23.16 14.24
C LYS A 183 9.16 23.15 12.79
N GLU A 184 9.27 24.27 12.08
CA GLU A 184 8.83 24.41 10.69
C GLU A 184 9.68 23.54 9.74
N GLY A 185 11.01 23.51 9.92
CA GLY A 185 11.91 22.66 9.17
C GLY A 185 11.61 21.16 9.34
N ILE A 186 11.16 20.75 10.54
CA ILE A 186 10.73 19.36 10.79
C ILE A 186 9.47 19.02 9.99
N GLU A 187 8.57 19.99 9.72
CA GLU A 187 7.38 19.75 8.89
C GLU A 187 7.74 19.38 7.44
N PHE A 188 8.91 19.79 6.96
CA PHE A 188 9.40 19.42 5.63
C PHE A 188 10.03 18.03 5.57
N LEU A 189 10.25 17.36 6.70
CA LEU A 189 10.99 16.09 6.72
C LEU A 189 10.33 15.00 5.86
N GLY A 190 9.00 14.89 5.86
CA GLY A 190 8.30 13.89 5.03
C GLY A 190 8.48 14.14 3.54
N LEU A 191 8.42 15.41 3.12
CA LEU A 191 8.67 15.81 1.72
C LEU A 191 10.12 15.61 1.31
N PHE A 192 11.06 15.95 2.19
CA PHE A 192 12.48 15.70 1.98
C PHE A 192 12.75 14.21 1.73
N LEU A 193 12.19 13.36 2.58
CA LEU A 193 12.33 11.90 2.46
C LEU A 193 11.65 11.36 1.20
N TYR A 194 10.51 11.92 0.80
CA TYR A 194 9.83 11.58 -0.45
C TYR A 194 10.65 11.99 -1.68
N ASP A 195 11.15 13.22 -1.73
CA ASP A 195 11.91 13.72 -2.88
C ASP A 195 13.23 12.97 -3.07
N ARG A 196 13.82 12.49 -1.96
CA ARG A 196 15.03 11.66 -1.98
C ARG A 196 14.73 10.25 -2.51
N GLU A 197 13.66 9.63 -2.01
CA GLU A 197 13.30 8.24 -2.31
C GLU A 197 11.79 8.09 -2.49
N PRO A 198 11.26 8.46 -3.67
CA PRO A 198 9.81 8.54 -3.88
C PRO A 198 9.14 7.21 -3.63
N THR A 199 9.69 6.11 -4.14
CA THR A 199 9.10 4.77 -4.02
C THR A 199 9.20 4.21 -2.61
N LEU A 200 10.34 4.38 -1.93
CA LEU A 200 10.54 3.78 -0.61
C LEU A 200 9.73 4.51 0.48
N SER A 201 9.54 5.82 0.32
CA SER A 201 8.90 6.69 1.33
C SER A 201 7.46 6.35 1.69
N TRP A 202 6.68 5.82 0.74
CA TRP A 202 5.30 5.38 1.00
C TRP A 202 5.15 3.86 0.99
N MET A 203 6.12 3.11 0.46
CA MET A 203 6.03 1.65 0.36
C MET A 203 6.61 0.93 1.57
N CYS A 204 7.73 1.42 2.11
CA CYS A 204 8.44 0.76 3.20
C CYS A 204 7.83 1.06 4.57
N SER A 205 7.76 0.02 5.41
CA SER A 205 7.39 0.07 6.82
C SER A 205 8.15 -1.01 7.58
N ASP A 206 8.07 -0.99 8.91
CA ASP A 206 8.70 -2.02 9.75
C ASP A 206 8.13 -3.43 9.46
N ASP A 207 6.87 -3.51 9.03
CA ASP A 207 6.18 -4.76 8.66
C ASP A 207 6.24 -5.10 7.16
N TYR A 208 7.06 -4.38 6.38
CA TYR A 208 7.15 -4.61 4.94
C TYR A 208 7.63 -6.03 4.64
N ARG A 209 6.83 -6.76 3.85
CA ARG A 209 7.20 -8.03 3.21
C ARG A 209 7.16 -7.84 1.72
N GLN A 210 8.22 -8.24 1.03
CA GLN A 210 8.20 -8.25 -0.43
C GLN A 210 7.11 -9.25 -0.85
N PRO A 211 6.20 -8.91 -1.80
CA PRO A 211 5.29 -9.89 -2.34
C PRO A 211 6.12 -11.05 -2.82
N LEU A 212 5.76 -12.28 -2.42
CA LEU A 212 6.35 -13.46 -3.00
C LEU A 212 6.19 -13.31 -4.51
N ARG A 213 7.32 -13.11 -5.21
CA ARG A 213 7.35 -13.38 -6.64
C ARG A 213 7.03 -14.86 -6.72
N ILE A 214 5.77 -15.15 -6.98
CA ILE A 214 5.42 -16.38 -7.65
C ILE A 214 6.09 -16.21 -9.00
N GLU A 215 7.40 -16.53 -9.07
CA GLU A 215 8.04 -16.88 -10.33
C GLU A 215 7.03 -17.80 -10.97
N ALA A 216 6.43 -17.33 -12.08
CA ALA A 216 5.33 -18.00 -12.72
C ALA A 216 5.65 -19.48 -12.67
N ALA A 217 4.89 -20.22 -11.85
CA ALA A 217 5.18 -21.63 -11.64
C ALA A 217 5.41 -22.21 -13.03
N PRO A 218 6.52 -22.94 -13.28
CA PRO A 218 6.91 -23.38 -14.61
C PRO A 218 5.65 -23.79 -15.34
N THR A 219 5.39 -23.10 -16.45
CA THR A 219 4.09 -22.98 -17.11
C THR A 219 3.28 -24.27 -16.99
N PRO A 220 1.98 -24.18 -16.68
CA PRO A 220 1.15 -25.34 -16.33
C PRO A 220 0.99 -26.36 -17.45
N ALA A 221 1.68 -26.29 -18.59
CA ALA A 221 1.57 -27.28 -19.67
C ALA A 221 1.68 -28.74 -19.16
N ILE A 222 2.53 -29.00 -18.16
CA ILE A 222 2.69 -30.35 -17.58
C ILE A 222 1.60 -30.66 -16.54
N ASN A 223 1.17 -29.67 -15.73
CA ASN A 223 0.19 -29.88 -14.65
C ASN A 223 -1.28 -29.75 -15.13
N GLN A 224 -1.56 -28.90 -16.12
CA GLN A 224 -2.84 -28.82 -16.82
C GLN A 224 -3.09 -30.11 -17.60
N ALA A 225 -2.12 -30.64 -18.34
CA ALA A 225 -2.30 -31.92 -19.06
C ALA A 225 -2.60 -33.08 -18.09
N THR A 226 -1.96 -33.08 -16.92
CA THR A 226 -2.21 -34.09 -15.89
C THR A 226 -3.59 -33.90 -15.25
N CYS A 227 -4.00 -32.67 -14.96
CA CYS A 227 -5.31 -32.38 -14.37
C CYS A 227 -6.46 -32.62 -15.37
N THR A 228 -6.31 -32.22 -16.64
CA THR A 228 -7.31 -32.45 -17.69
C THR A 228 -7.42 -33.93 -18.02
N SER A 229 -6.32 -34.69 -18.01
CA SER A 229 -6.38 -36.15 -18.19
C SER A 229 -7.02 -36.88 -17.02
N LEU A 230 -6.84 -36.42 -15.77
CA LEU A 230 -7.54 -36.96 -14.61
C LEU A 230 -9.05 -36.69 -14.67
N VAL A 231 -9.45 -35.44 -14.92
CA VAL A 231 -10.86 -35.05 -15.05
C VAL A 231 -11.52 -35.78 -16.23
N SER A 232 -10.83 -35.89 -17.37
CA SER A 232 -11.33 -36.63 -18.54
C SER A 232 -11.52 -38.12 -18.23
N ARG A 233 -10.59 -38.74 -17.51
CA ARG A 233 -10.69 -40.16 -17.09
C ARG A 233 -11.87 -40.40 -16.15
N ASP A 234 -12.10 -39.49 -15.21
CA ASP A 234 -13.21 -39.60 -14.26
C ASP A 234 -14.56 -39.39 -14.95
N LEU A 235 -14.63 -38.44 -15.88
CA LEU A 235 -15.82 -38.22 -16.71
C LEU A 235 -16.14 -39.45 -17.58
N GLN A 236 -15.12 -40.08 -18.17
CA GLN A 236 -15.28 -41.31 -18.95
C GLN A 236 -15.82 -42.45 -18.07
N ARG A 237 -15.22 -42.68 -16.89
CA ARG A 237 -15.70 -43.70 -15.94
C ARG A 237 -17.14 -43.47 -15.51
N CYS A 238 -17.52 -42.23 -15.31
CA CYS A 238 -18.89 -41.87 -14.95
C CYS A 238 -19.86 -42.17 -16.10
N THR A 239 -19.48 -41.80 -17.33
CA THR A 239 -20.26 -42.07 -18.55
C THR A 239 -20.45 -43.57 -18.77
N ASP A 240 -19.40 -44.38 -18.62
CA ASP A 240 -19.47 -45.83 -18.79
C ASP A 240 -20.40 -46.48 -17.74
N LYS A 241 -20.33 -46.04 -16.48
CA LYS A 241 -21.23 -46.50 -15.42
C LYS A 241 -22.68 -46.16 -15.72
N HIS A 242 -22.94 -44.93 -16.17
CA HIS A 242 -24.28 -44.49 -16.54
C HIS A 242 -24.83 -45.32 -17.71
N GLN A 243 -24.05 -45.51 -18.78
CA GLN A 243 -24.46 -46.33 -19.92
C GLN A 243 -24.80 -47.76 -19.51
N LYS A 244 -23.96 -48.42 -18.70
CA LYS A 244 -24.23 -49.77 -18.18
C LYS A 244 -25.52 -49.85 -17.36
N ALA A 245 -25.76 -48.87 -16.50
CA ALA A 245 -27.01 -48.81 -15.72
C ALA A 245 -28.24 -48.64 -16.61
N THR A 246 -28.15 -47.80 -17.65
CA THR A 246 -29.27 -47.55 -18.57
C THR A 246 -29.51 -48.69 -19.58
N ALA A 247 -28.47 -49.41 -20.00
CA ALA A 247 -28.60 -50.54 -20.92
C ALA A 247 -29.42 -51.70 -20.34
N GLY A 248 -29.35 -51.92 -19.02
CA GLY A 248 -30.17 -52.91 -18.32
C GLY A 248 -31.66 -52.57 -18.24
N LEU A 249 -32.02 -51.29 -18.40
CA LEU A 249 -33.41 -50.83 -18.35
C LEU A 249 -34.14 -50.95 -19.71
N GLY A 250 -33.39 -51.06 -20.82
CA GLY A 250 -33.96 -51.19 -22.17
C GLY A 250 -34.64 -52.53 -22.46
N TYR A 251 -34.18 -53.62 -21.84
CA TYR A 251 -34.67 -54.98 -22.13
C TYR A 251 -35.93 -55.39 -21.37
N ARG A 252 -36.38 -54.60 -20.37
CA ARG A 252 -37.52 -54.99 -19.49
C ARG A 252 -38.86 -54.38 -19.90
N LYS A 253 -38.96 -53.77 -21.10
CA LYS A 253 -40.15 -53.02 -21.54
C LYS A 253 -41.12 -53.79 -22.46
N GLN A 254 -40.91 -55.08 -22.73
CA GLN A 254 -41.81 -55.86 -23.60
C GLN A 254 -42.61 -56.99 -22.92
N SER A 255 -42.59 -57.13 -21.59
CA SER A 255 -43.34 -58.21 -20.91
C SER A 255 -44.04 -57.79 -19.61
N SER A 256 -44.90 -56.77 -19.67
CA SER A 256 -45.91 -56.59 -18.60
C SER A 256 -47.09 -55.77 -19.07
N ASN A 257 -48.11 -56.47 -19.57
CA ASN A 257 -49.46 -55.93 -19.72
C ASN A 257 -50.28 -56.36 -18.49
N ARG A 258 -49.90 -55.86 -17.30
CA ARG A 258 -50.70 -55.99 -16.07
C ARG A 258 -50.71 -54.66 -15.32
N LYS A 259 -51.92 -54.16 -15.08
CA LYS A 259 -52.26 -53.04 -14.19
C LYS A 259 -51.41 -53.08 -12.92
N SER A 260 -50.56 -52.07 -12.71
CA SER A 260 -49.82 -51.89 -11.45
C SER A 260 -50.36 -50.70 -10.68
N THR A 261 -50.94 -51.00 -9.52
CA THR A 261 -51.03 -50.13 -8.35
C THR A 261 -49.61 -49.68 -7.94
N GLY A 262 -49.49 -48.48 -7.37
CA GLY A 262 -48.25 -47.73 -7.16
C GLY A 262 -47.02 -48.55 -6.73
N LEU A 263 -45.95 -48.43 -7.52
CA LEU A 263 -44.63 -48.95 -7.21
C LEU A 263 -43.80 -47.84 -6.54
N GLN A 264 -43.40 -48.09 -5.29
CA GLN A 264 -42.31 -47.40 -4.64
C GLN A 264 -41.03 -47.65 -5.46
N LEU A 265 -40.36 -46.57 -5.87
CA LEU A 265 -39.02 -46.66 -6.46
C LEU A 265 -38.08 -47.30 -5.42
N SER A 266 -37.37 -48.33 -5.86
CA SER A 266 -36.30 -48.98 -5.10
C SER A 266 -35.15 -48.01 -4.86
N ASP A 267 -34.58 -48.02 -3.66
CA ASP A 267 -33.44 -47.21 -3.18
C ASP A 267 -32.21 -47.22 -4.12
N GLU A 268 -32.07 -48.25 -4.96
CA GLU A 268 -30.97 -48.36 -5.93
C GLU A 268 -31.13 -47.44 -7.17
N GLU A 269 -32.36 -47.11 -7.60
CA GLU A 269 -32.57 -46.14 -8.68
C GLU A 269 -32.24 -44.70 -8.24
N HIS A 270 -32.38 -44.39 -6.95
CA HIS A 270 -31.96 -43.09 -6.39
C HIS A 270 -30.44 -42.96 -6.33
N LYS A 271 -29.71 -44.01 -5.91
CA LYS A 271 -28.23 -43.99 -5.86
C LYS A 271 -27.59 -43.77 -7.22
N THR A 272 -28.19 -44.30 -8.29
CA THR A 272 -27.60 -44.19 -9.64
C THR A 272 -27.75 -42.79 -10.23
N ARG A 273 -28.83 -42.05 -9.87
CA ARG A 273 -29.01 -40.64 -10.26
C ARG A 273 -28.03 -39.68 -9.58
N LEU A 274 -27.53 -40.05 -8.39
CA LEU A 274 -26.58 -39.25 -7.62
C LEU A 274 -25.13 -39.30 -8.13
N CYS A 275 -24.77 -40.26 -8.97
CA CYS A 275 -23.38 -40.35 -9.48
C CYS A 275 -23.06 -39.28 -10.55
N CYS A 276 -24.07 -38.65 -11.17
CA CYS A 276 -23.86 -37.69 -12.27
C CYS A 276 -24.37 -36.28 -11.98
N ALA A 277 -25.03 -36.05 -10.84
CA ALA A 277 -25.33 -34.70 -10.40
C ALA A 277 -24.06 -34.14 -9.74
N PHE A 278 -23.54 -33.03 -10.27
CA PHE A 278 -22.38 -32.30 -9.74
C PHE A 278 -22.66 -31.73 -8.32
N GLY A 279 -22.85 -32.60 -7.34
CA GLY A 279 -22.96 -32.27 -5.94
C GLY A 279 -21.57 -32.19 -5.33
N GLU A 280 -21.11 -30.95 -5.13
CA GLU A 280 -20.00 -30.57 -4.24
C GLU A 280 -18.64 -31.26 -4.49
N PHE A 281 -17.98 -30.90 -5.60
CA PHE A 281 -16.52 -30.92 -5.60
C PHE A 281 -16.01 -29.81 -4.67
N ARG A 282 -15.71 -30.15 -3.40
CA ARG A 282 -14.77 -29.34 -2.63
C ARG A 282 -13.40 -29.46 -3.31
N PRO A 283 -12.75 -28.36 -3.72
CA PRO A 283 -11.42 -28.43 -4.30
C PRO A 283 -10.45 -28.85 -3.20
N LEU A 284 -10.16 -30.15 -3.12
CA LEU A 284 -8.96 -30.62 -2.47
C LEU A 284 -7.80 -30.10 -3.31
N LEU A 285 -7.21 -29.01 -2.82
CA LEU A 285 -5.88 -28.56 -3.15
C LEU A 285 -5.00 -29.76 -3.46
N CYS A 286 -4.39 -29.77 -4.64
CA CYS A 286 -3.25 -30.61 -4.98
C CYS A 286 -2.08 -30.25 -4.06
N ALA A 287 -2.16 -30.65 -2.79
CA ALA A 287 -1.08 -30.59 -1.85
C ALA A 287 -0.06 -31.68 -2.24
N ARG A 288 1.18 -31.23 -2.49
CA ARG A 288 2.34 -32.10 -2.70
C ARG A 288 2.46 -33.13 -1.56
N PRO A 289 2.94 -34.36 -1.84
CA PRO A 289 3.54 -35.18 -0.80
C PRO A 289 4.93 -34.60 -0.47
N SER A 290 5.11 -34.17 0.78
CA SER A 290 6.43 -33.91 1.36
C SER A 290 7.20 -35.23 1.44
N ARG A 291 8.40 -35.26 0.85
CA ARG A 291 9.46 -36.21 1.22
C ARG A 291 10.56 -35.43 1.91
#